data_AF-A0A957AM56-F1
#
_entry.id   AF-A0A957AM56-F1
#
_cell.length_a   1.000
_cell.length_b   1.000
_cell.length_c   1.000
_cell.angle_alpha   90.00
_cell.angle_beta   90.00
_cell.angle_gamma   90.00
#
_symmetry.space_group_name_H-M   'P 1'
#
loop_
_entity.id
_entity.type
_entity.pdbx_description
1 polymer ?
#
loop_
_entity_poly.entity_id
_entity_poly.type
_entity_poly.pdbx_seq_one_letter_code
_entity_poly.pdbx_strand_id
1 'polypeptide(L)'
;MPAYQVTTSTQIITAPGRSGMVWIPTGAFQMGECAFYPEEHPRREVAVAGFWIDRHPVTNEQFGRFVAATGYVTQAEQPDIRGGMVFHAPAHVTTTRQDDTWWRWTPGADWRHPRGTETANLALAQHPVVQVTLADALAYGAWAGGELPGEAEWEYAA
;
A
#
# COMPACT_ATOMS: atom_id res chain seq x y z
N MET A 1 10.74 23.54 42.89
CA MET A 1 11.19 23.20 41.52
C MET A 1 9.95 22.78 40.74
N PRO A 2 9.40 23.58 39.82
CA PRO A 2 8.23 23.15 39.06
C PRO A 2 8.67 22.22 37.92
N ALA A 3 8.02 21.07 37.83
CA ALA A 3 8.18 20.11 36.75
C ALA A 3 7.61 20.70 35.45
N TYR A 4 8.41 20.68 34.38
CA TYR A 4 7.97 21.07 33.05
C TYR A 4 7.26 19.86 32.42
N GLN A 5 5.94 19.97 32.23
CA GLN A 5 5.18 19.01 31.43
C GLN A 5 5.39 19.36 29.95
N VAL A 6 6.08 18.50 29.21
CA VAL A 6 6.19 18.63 27.75
C VAL A 6 4.93 18.02 27.14
N THR A 7 3.94 18.87 26.84
CA THR A 7 2.76 18.48 26.06
C THR A 7 3.11 18.67 24.59
N THR A 8 3.62 17.63 23.91
CA THR A 8 3.81 17.68 22.46
C THR A 8 2.47 17.39 21.79
N SER A 9 1.68 18.44 21.54
CA SER A 9 0.56 18.35 20.59
C SER A 9 1.13 18.27 19.19
N THR A 10 1.20 17.07 18.61
CA THR A 10 1.53 16.87 17.20
C THR A 10 0.42 17.46 16.33
N GLN A 11 0.58 18.70 15.87
CA GLN A 11 -0.29 19.25 14.85
C GLN A 11 0.04 18.59 13.51
N ILE A 12 -0.92 17.88 12.94
CA ILE A 12 -0.86 17.38 11.57
C ILE A 12 -0.96 18.58 10.63
N ILE A 13 0.16 18.98 10.03
CA ILE A 13 0.20 20.04 9.03
C ILE A 13 -0.19 19.41 7.69
N THR A 14 -1.19 19.97 7.01
CA THR A 14 -1.49 19.67 5.59
C THR A 14 -0.83 20.76 4.74
N ALA A 15 0.09 20.42 3.83
CA ALA A 15 0.77 21.42 2.99
C ALA A 15 -0.05 21.79 1.74
N PRO A 16 -0.11 23.08 1.36
CA PRO A 16 -0.70 23.48 0.08
C PRO A 16 0.10 22.89 -1.09
N GLY A 17 -0.59 22.20 -2.00
CA GLY A 17 0.01 21.47 -3.13
C GLY A 17 0.19 19.95 -2.91
N ARG A 18 -0.03 19.44 -1.69
CA ARG A 18 0.03 18.01 -1.35
C ARG A 18 -1.31 17.51 -0.83
N SER A 19 -2.35 17.69 -1.64
CA SER A 19 -3.73 17.31 -1.28
C SER A 19 -3.80 15.82 -0.95
N GLY A 20 -4.10 15.47 0.30
CA GLY A 20 -4.30 14.08 0.74
C GLY A 20 -3.16 13.50 1.59
N MET A 21 -2.00 14.16 1.62
CA MET A 21 -0.85 13.77 2.44
C MET A 21 -0.86 14.43 3.82
N VAL A 22 -0.16 13.81 4.77
CA VAL A 22 0.10 14.34 6.11
C VAL A 22 1.59 14.41 6.40
N TRP A 23 1.99 15.45 7.12
CA TRP A 23 3.36 15.57 7.65
C TRP A 23 3.50 14.74 8.92
N ILE A 24 4.48 13.85 8.91
CA ILE A 24 4.94 13.12 10.09
C ILE A 24 6.24 13.79 10.56
N PRO A 25 6.31 14.30 11.80
CA PRO A 25 7.52 14.96 12.30
C PRO A 25 8.65 13.96 12.54
N THR A 26 9.90 14.45 12.52
CA THR A 26 11.06 13.66 12.94
C THR A 26 10.85 13.08 14.34
N GLY A 27 11.24 11.82 14.54
CA GLY A 27 11.17 11.18 15.83
C GLY A 27 11.95 9.87 15.88
N ALA A 28 11.78 9.14 16.99
CA ALA A 28 12.27 7.79 17.14
C ALA A 28 11.18 6.92 17.77
N PHE A 29 11.17 5.63 17.41
CA PHE A 29 10.20 4.65 17.93
C PHE A 29 10.84 3.27 18.06
N GLN A 30 10.12 2.36 18.73
CA GLN A 30 10.47 0.95 18.79
C GLN A 30 9.83 0.24 17.60
N MET A 31 10.65 -0.17 16.64
CA MET A 31 10.24 -0.89 15.44
C MET A 31 10.33 -2.40 15.66
N GLY A 32 9.36 -3.15 15.14
CA GLY A 32 9.28 -4.61 15.22
C GLY A 32 8.61 -5.14 16.49
N GLU A 33 8.49 -6.47 16.57
CA GLU A 33 7.87 -7.20 17.69
C GLU A 33 8.69 -8.46 18.00
N CYS A 34 8.69 -8.90 19.26
CA CYS A 34 9.42 -10.08 19.72
C CYS A 34 8.51 -11.23 20.18
N ALA A 35 7.19 -11.07 20.11
CA ALA A 35 6.23 -11.98 20.75
C ALA A 35 5.61 -13.03 19.82
N PHE A 36 5.56 -12.79 18.50
CA PHE A 36 4.73 -13.60 17.59
C PHE A 36 5.50 -14.20 16.42
N TYR A 37 6.02 -13.35 15.53
CA TYR A 37 6.58 -13.80 14.26
C TYR A 37 8.09 -13.57 14.22
N PRO A 38 8.91 -14.62 13.95
CA PRO A 38 10.36 -14.47 13.90
C PRO A 38 10.87 -13.38 12.93
N GLU A 39 10.15 -13.14 11.83
CA GLU A 39 10.44 -12.10 10.85
C GLU A 39 10.22 -10.67 11.37
N GLU A 40 9.47 -10.49 12.45
CA GLU A 40 9.25 -9.18 13.09
C GLU A 40 10.37 -8.83 14.11
N HIS A 41 11.27 -9.77 14.40
CA HIS A 41 12.35 -9.60 15.38
C HIS A 41 13.62 -8.95 14.76
N PRO A 42 14.46 -8.29 15.56
CA PRO A 42 14.23 -7.90 16.95
C PRO A 42 13.57 -6.51 17.04
N ARG A 43 12.89 -6.26 18.18
CA ARG A 43 12.56 -4.89 18.58
C ARG A 43 13.83 -4.05 18.65
N ARG A 44 13.82 -2.92 17.95
CA ARG A 44 14.96 -1.99 17.90
C ARG A 44 14.48 -0.54 17.88
N GLU A 45 15.26 0.35 18.47
CA GLU A 45 15.03 1.78 18.35
C GLU A 45 15.44 2.27 16.95
N VAL A 46 14.55 3.00 16.29
CA VAL A 46 14.77 3.55 14.95
C VAL A 46 14.43 5.02 14.95
N ALA A 47 15.38 5.85 14.49
CA ALA A 47 15.15 7.26 14.22
C ALA A 47 14.69 7.46 12.78
N VAL A 48 13.67 8.29 12.59
CA VAL A 48 13.07 8.60 11.29
C VAL A 48 13.03 10.12 11.14
N ALA A 49 13.55 10.64 10.02
CA ALA A 49 13.44 12.06 9.69
C ALA A 49 11.98 12.42 9.37
N GLY A 50 11.59 13.69 9.46
CA GLY A 50 10.23 14.09 9.11
C GLY A 50 9.95 13.93 7.61
N PHE A 51 8.78 13.40 7.27
CA PHE A 51 8.38 13.09 5.88
C PHE A 51 6.88 13.33 5.66
N TRP A 52 6.48 13.34 4.38
CA TRP A 52 5.08 13.37 3.99
C TRP A 52 4.65 11.97 3.57
N ILE A 53 3.47 11.53 3.98
CA ILE A 53 2.88 10.26 3.55
C ILE A 53 1.40 10.43 3.19
N ASP A 54 0.93 9.66 2.22
CA ASP A 54 -0.49 9.62 1.87
C ASP A 54 -1.32 9.06 3.04
N ARG A 55 -2.47 9.68 3.34
CA ARG A 55 -3.38 9.21 4.39
C ARG A 55 -4.15 7.94 4.03
N HIS A 56 -4.22 7.62 2.75
CA HIS A 56 -4.95 6.48 2.24
C HIS A 56 -4.12 5.79 1.14
N PRO A 57 -4.32 4.48 0.92
CA PRO A 57 -3.75 3.82 -0.24
C PRO A 57 -4.17 4.52 -1.54
N VAL A 58 -3.32 4.44 -2.56
CA VAL A 58 -3.63 4.97 -3.89
C VAL A 58 -4.93 4.35 -4.40
N THR A 59 -5.87 5.18 -4.84
CA THR A 59 -7.18 4.72 -5.32
C THR A 59 -7.15 4.35 -6.80
N ASN A 60 -8.13 3.56 -7.24
CA ASN A 60 -8.33 3.26 -8.66
C ASN A 60 -8.49 4.53 -9.51
N GLU A 61 -9.14 5.57 -9.00
CA GLU A 61 -9.27 6.85 -9.71
C GLU A 61 -7.91 7.54 -9.88
N GLN A 62 -7.10 7.60 -8.82
CA GLN A 62 -5.77 8.21 -8.86
C GLN A 62 -4.84 7.45 -9.81
N PHE A 63 -4.82 6.12 -9.72
CA PHE A 63 -4.03 5.28 -10.62
C PHE A 63 -4.55 5.37 -12.06
N GLY A 64 -5.86 5.49 -12.26
CA GLY A 64 -6.45 5.72 -13.58
C GLY A 64 -6.00 7.02 -14.22
N ARG A 65 -5.82 8.11 -13.45
CA ARG A 65 -5.23 9.37 -13.94
C ARG A 65 -3.78 9.18 -14.38
N PHE A 66 -2.99 8.45 -13.61
CA PHE A 66 -1.61 8.10 -13.98
C PHE A 66 -1.57 7.37 -15.32
N VAL A 67 -2.36 6.32 -15.47
CA VAL A 67 -2.37 5.54 -16.70
C VAL A 67 -2.90 6.34 -17.88
N ALA A 68 -3.95 7.16 -17.68
CA ALA A 68 -4.48 8.03 -18.73
C ALA A 68 -3.46 9.09 -19.20
N ALA A 69 -2.65 9.63 -18.28
CA ALA A 69 -1.65 10.65 -18.60
C ALA A 69 -0.39 10.09 -19.28
N THR A 70 -0.03 8.83 -18.99
CA THR A 70 1.26 8.24 -19.39
C THR A 70 1.13 7.14 -20.44
N GLY A 71 -0.05 6.54 -20.59
CA GLY A 71 -0.22 5.32 -21.36
C GLY A 71 0.41 4.09 -20.71
N TYR A 72 0.71 4.13 -19.41
CA TYR A 72 1.38 3.04 -18.69
C TYR A 72 0.61 1.72 -18.75
N VAL A 73 1.34 0.62 -18.91
CA VAL A 73 0.83 -0.76 -18.93
C VAL A 73 1.43 -1.47 -17.73
N THR A 74 0.60 -2.00 -16.82
CA THR A 74 1.11 -2.65 -15.62
C THR A 74 1.75 -4.00 -15.94
N GLN A 75 2.56 -4.53 -15.01
CA GLN A 75 3.11 -5.88 -15.16
C GLN A 75 2.03 -6.96 -15.37
N ALA A 76 0.91 -6.88 -14.64
CA ALA A 76 -0.20 -7.84 -14.81
C ALA A 76 -0.80 -7.82 -16.23
N GLU A 77 -0.71 -6.70 -16.94
CA GLU A 77 -1.21 -6.52 -18.30
C GLU A 77 -0.18 -6.97 -19.38
N GLN A 78 1.08 -7.20 -19.01
CA GLN A 78 2.14 -7.55 -19.97
C GLN A 78 1.93 -8.96 -20.58
N PRO A 79 2.37 -9.19 -21.84
CA PRO A 79 2.07 -10.43 -22.56
C PRO A 79 2.63 -11.72 -21.96
N ASP A 80 3.69 -11.64 -21.17
CA ASP A 80 4.36 -12.74 -20.48
C ASP A 80 3.68 -13.12 -19.14
N ILE A 81 3.06 -12.15 -18.48
CA ILE A 81 2.34 -12.34 -17.23
C ILE A 81 0.85 -12.59 -17.51
N ARG A 82 0.12 -11.64 -18.12
CA ARG A 82 -1.31 -11.72 -18.49
C ARG A 82 -2.23 -12.21 -17.37
N GLY A 83 -2.07 -11.69 -16.15
CA GLY A 83 -2.96 -12.04 -15.05
C GLY A 83 -2.38 -11.72 -13.69
N GLY A 84 -3.10 -12.19 -12.67
CA GLY A 84 -2.75 -12.00 -11.28
C GLY A 84 -3.40 -13.03 -10.37
N MET A 85 -3.04 -13.00 -9.10
CA MET A 85 -3.63 -13.86 -8.08
C MET A 85 -4.97 -13.29 -7.62
N VAL A 86 -6.03 -14.09 -7.70
CA VAL A 86 -7.37 -13.72 -7.24
C VAL A 86 -7.78 -14.63 -6.10
N PHE A 87 -8.37 -14.03 -5.07
CA PHE A 87 -8.90 -14.75 -3.93
C PHE A 87 -10.25 -15.40 -4.27
N HIS A 88 -10.37 -16.70 -4.00
CA HIS A 88 -11.57 -17.51 -4.14
C HIS A 88 -11.88 -18.17 -2.80
N ALA A 89 -12.80 -17.57 -2.05
CA ALA A 89 -13.29 -18.16 -0.80
C ALA A 89 -13.94 -19.53 -1.06
N PRO A 90 -13.60 -20.59 -0.32
CA PRO A 90 -14.34 -21.84 -0.40
C PRO A 90 -15.75 -21.66 0.17
N ALA A 91 -16.72 -22.41 -0.36
CA ALA A 91 -18.09 -22.41 0.16
C ALA A 91 -18.17 -22.90 1.62
N HIS A 92 -17.27 -23.81 1.99
CA HIS A 92 -17.12 -24.31 3.35
C HIS A 92 -15.63 -24.44 3.67
N VAL A 93 -15.22 -23.98 4.85
CA VAL A 93 -13.84 -24.11 5.33
C VAL A 93 -13.68 -25.50 5.95
N THR A 94 -13.19 -26.46 5.16
CA THR A 94 -12.93 -27.84 5.60
C THR A 94 -11.44 -28.01 5.82
N THR A 95 -10.93 -27.63 6.98
CA THR A 95 -9.48 -27.62 7.24
C THR A 95 -8.88 -29.02 7.28
N THR A 96 -8.19 -29.42 6.23
CA THR A 96 -6.98 -30.26 6.29
C THR A 96 -5.95 -29.65 5.32
N ARG A 97 -4.85 -29.17 5.89
CA ARG A 97 -4.04 -28.01 5.46
C ARG A 97 -3.19 -28.18 4.18
N GLN A 98 -3.37 -29.21 3.36
CA GLN A 98 -2.36 -29.54 2.34
C GLN A 98 -2.59 -28.97 0.94
N ASP A 99 -3.82 -28.82 0.43
CA ASP A 99 -4.01 -28.52 -1.01
C ASP A 99 -4.95 -27.33 -1.35
N ASP A 100 -5.54 -26.66 -0.36
CA ASP A 100 -6.49 -25.56 -0.60
C ASP A 100 -5.80 -24.18 -0.64
N THR A 101 -5.13 -23.85 -1.75
CA THR A 101 -4.75 -22.45 -1.98
C THR A 101 -6.01 -21.65 -2.35
N TRP A 102 -6.51 -20.85 -1.41
CA TRP A 102 -7.63 -19.91 -1.66
C TRP A 102 -7.31 -18.86 -2.73
N TRP A 103 -6.06 -18.78 -3.15
CA TRP A 103 -5.59 -17.91 -4.22
C TRP A 103 -5.40 -18.71 -5.50
N ARG A 104 -5.93 -18.20 -6.62
CA ARG A 104 -5.77 -18.81 -7.94
C ARG A 104 -5.17 -17.81 -8.91
N TRP A 105 -4.29 -18.30 -9.78
CA TRP A 105 -3.87 -17.52 -10.93
C TRP A 105 -5.05 -17.33 -11.89
N THR A 106 -5.38 -16.09 -12.20
CA THR A 106 -6.52 -15.75 -13.05
C THR A 106 -6.02 -14.93 -14.25
N PRO A 107 -6.08 -15.51 -15.46
CA PRO A 107 -5.72 -14.80 -16.68
C PRO A 107 -6.57 -13.53 -16.88
N GLY A 108 -5.91 -12.44 -17.29
CA GLY A 108 -6.55 -11.14 -17.49
C GLY A 108 -7.05 -10.49 -16.20
N ALA A 109 -6.65 -10.98 -15.02
CA ALA A 109 -6.80 -10.21 -13.80
C ALA A 109 -5.74 -9.10 -13.75
N ASP A 110 -6.19 -7.85 -13.75
CA ASP A 110 -5.36 -6.66 -13.72
C ASP A 110 -6.03 -5.58 -12.85
N TRP A 111 -5.43 -4.38 -12.78
CA TRP A 111 -5.96 -3.31 -11.94
C TRP A 111 -7.33 -2.77 -12.40
N ARG A 112 -7.70 -2.93 -13.68
CA ARG A 112 -9.01 -2.60 -14.27
C ARG A 112 -10.01 -3.75 -14.17
N HIS A 113 -9.51 -4.97 -14.03
CA HIS A 113 -10.27 -6.22 -13.99
C HIS A 113 -9.76 -7.10 -12.83
N PRO A 114 -9.92 -6.70 -11.55
CA PRO A 114 -9.22 -7.31 -10.42
C PRO A 114 -9.67 -8.74 -10.11
N ARG A 115 -10.76 -9.20 -10.73
CA ARG A 115 -11.25 -10.58 -10.68
C ARG A 115 -11.23 -11.28 -12.04
N GLY A 116 -10.57 -10.70 -13.05
CA GLY A 116 -10.55 -11.19 -14.43
C GLY A 116 -11.50 -10.45 -15.37
N THR A 117 -11.38 -10.75 -16.67
CA THR A 117 -11.95 -10.00 -17.81
C THR A 117 -13.48 -9.87 -17.83
N GLU A 118 -14.21 -10.63 -17.01
CA GLU A 118 -15.67 -10.57 -16.94
C GLU A 118 -16.20 -9.49 -15.98
N THR A 119 -15.31 -8.82 -15.23
CA THR A 119 -15.71 -7.82 -14.22
C THR A 119 -15.15 -6.43 -14.55
N ALA A 120 -16.03 -5.49 -14.93
CA ALA A 120 -15.65 -4.09 -15.14
C ALA A 120 -15.68 -3.31 -13.81
N ASN A 121 -14.65 -2.49 -13.59
CA ASN A 121 -14.35 -1.79 -12.33
C ASN A 121 -15.15 -0.52 -12.00
N LEU A 122 -16.24 -0.21 -12.69
CA LEU A 122 -16.89 1.11 -12.59
C LEU A 122 -17.40 1.47 -11.17
N ALA A 123 -17.61 0.50 -10.28
CA ALA A 123 -18.10 0.74 -8.92
C ALA A 123 -16.99 0.97 -7.85
N LEU A 124 -15.70 0.92 -8.20
CA LEU A 124 -14.60 0.86 -7.21
C LEU A 124 -13.60 2.04 -7.31
N ALA A 125 -14.01 3.19 -7.85
CA ALA A 125 -13.12 4.33 -8.10
C ALA A 125 -12.32 4.79 -6.86
N GLN A 126 -12.96 4.80 -5.68
CA GLN A 126 -12.34 5.22 -4.42
C GLN A 126 -11.69 4.07 -3.62
N HIS A 127 -11.80 2.83 -4.09
CA HIS A 127 -11.11 1.70 -3.46
C HIS A 127 -9.62 1.74 -3.80
N PRO A 128 -8.76 1.14 -2.95
CA PRO A 128 -7.36 0.93 -3.27
C PRO A 128 -7.20 0.22 -4.61
N VAL A 129 -6.24 0.70 -5.42
CA VAL A 129 -5.81 -0.04 -6.60
C VAL A 129 -5.14 -1.35 -6.17
N VAL A 130 -5.44 -2.43 -6.89
CA VAL A 130 -4.91 -3.78 -6.64
C VAL A 130 -4.35 -4.37 -7.95
N GLN A 131 -3.78 -5.57 -7.90
CA GLN A 131 -3.09 -6.20 -9.05
C GLN A 131 -1.96 -5.31 -9.61
N VAL A 132 -1.29 -4.57 -8.73
CA VAL A 132 -0.12 -3.75 -9.02
C VAL A 132 1.10 -4.36 -8.35
N THR A 133 2.21 -4.40 -9.07
CA THR A 133 3.50 -4.88 -8.56
C THR A 133 4.28 -3.74 -7.91
N LEU A 134 5.41 -4.07 -7.26
CA LEU A 134 6.34 -3.06 -6.76
C LEU A 134 6.81 -2.11 -7.88
N ALA A 135 7.07 -2.62 -9.09
CA ALA A 135 7.50 -1.80 -10.21
C ALA A 135 6.39 -0.81 -10.64
N ASP A 136 5.14 -1.25 -10.65
CA ASP A 136 4.00 -0.39 -10.97
C ASP A 136 3.80 0.70 -9.93
N ALA A 137 3.98 0.37 -8.65
CA ALA A 137 3.90 1.31 -7.55
C ALA A 137 5.03 2.36 -7.59
N LEU A 138 6.27 1.94 -7.90
CA LEU A 138 7.41 2.85 -8.09
C LEU A 138 7.19 3.79 -9.30
N ALA A 139 6.67 3.27 -10.42
CA ALA A 139 6.36 4.08 -11.60
C ALA A 139 5.28 5.13 -11.30
N TYR A 140 4.23 4.74 -10.56
CA TYR A 140 3.20 5.67 -10.10
C TYR A 140 3.78 6.76 -9.18
N GLY A 141 4.59 6.37 -8.18
CA GLY A 141 5.20 7.31 -7.24
C GLY A 141 6.05 8.38 -7.96
N ALA A 142 6.91 7.93 -8.87
CA ALA A 142 7.73 8.82 -9.68
C ALA A 142 6.90 9.81 -10.52
N TRP A 143 5.80 9.35 -11.13
CA TRP A 143 4.89 10.23 -11.88
C TRP A 143 4.15 11.23 -10.97
N ALA A 144 3.74 10.79 -9.79
CA ALA A 144 3.05 11.64 -8.80
C ALA A 144 3.98 12.66 -8.13
N GLY A 145 5.30 12.59 -8.38
CA GLY A 145 6.30 13.44 -7.74
C GLY A 145 6.61 13.04 -6.29
N GLY A 146 6.39 11.77 -5.94
CA GLY A 146 6.70 11.17 -4.65
C GLY A 146 7.52 9.89 -4.79
N GLU A 147 7.63 9.15 -3.69
CA GLU A 147 8.32 7.86 -3.61
C GLU A 147 7.57 6.92 -2.65
N LEU A 148 7.91 5.63 -2.69
CA LEU A 148 7.38 4.69 -1.70
C LEU A 148 8.06 4.93 -0.35
N PRO A 149 7.31 4.88 0.77
CA PRO A 149 7.92 4.94 2.08
C PRO A 149 8.82 3.73 2.30
N GLY A 150 9.92 3.93 3.00
CA GLY A 150 10.68 2.82 3.56
C GLY A 150 9.87 2.08 4.63
N GLU A 151 10.27 0.86 4.97
CA GLU A 151 9.58 0.05 5.99
C GLU A 151 9.48 0.78 7.34
N ALA A 152 10.56 1.43 7.78
CA ALA A 152 10.58 2.20 9.03
C ALA A 152 9.68 3.44 9.00
N GLU A 153 9.58 4.12 7.85
CA GLU A 153 8.66 5.26 7.69
C GLU A 153 7.21 4.78 7.71
N TRP A 154 6.94 3.65 7.06
CA TRP A 154 5.61 3.06 7.01
C TRP A 154 5.13 2.61 8.37
N GLU A 155 5.96 1.89 9.13
CA GLU A 155 5.62 1.44 10.49
C GLU A 155 5.52 2.61 11.48
N TYR A 156 6.36 3.64 11.34
CA TYR A 156 6.27 4.84 12.20
C TYR A 156 4.99 5.65 11.99
N ALA A 157 4.39 5.57 10.79
CA ALA A 157 3.18 6.30 10.44
C ALA A 157 1.86 5.54 10.73
N ALA A 158 1.92 4.22 10.93
CA ALA A 158 0.75 3.34 11.10
C ALA A 158 0.10 3.42 12.49
#